data_AF-W6KTM1-F1
#
_entry.id   AF-W6KTM1-F1
#
_cell.length_a   1.000
_cell.length_b   1.000
_cell.length_c   1.000
_cell.angle_alpha   90.00
_cell.angle_beta   90.00
_cell.angle_gamma   90.00
#
_symmetry.space_group_name_H-M   'P 1'
#
loop_
_entity.id
_entity.type
_entity.pdbx_description
1 polymer ?
#
loop_
_entity_poly.entity_id
_entity_poly.type
_entity_poly.pdbx_seq_one_letter_code
_entity_poly.pdbx_strand_id
1 'polypeptide(L)'
;MFKKFEGAHWKRLLDNSIDLLRQTFTVEASRALGVSPERIRGVEFRLGSLHVTFHVTHDDDLSQEEINQLIENYPFSEMWRLYSQFNGAAVDLDGLSNTIKGLEEQLAQKDLELESTRKMGEQKTCEFTKEIARLRNNLEEVEDRERNLIKELAKEGEDRKTIEAQFAASKEENQKLEDDLKGTKNHFVEIAHRYKESILAILKENKKEREAKERELRDQIEMKSYVIQNLEAKIRHLRGAEVDQHSYLNGNNDGASSRPVPHIKELSLQLRQIERSEMEVRSELGRLSESLKIA
;
A
#
# COMPACT_ATOMS: atom_id res chain seq x y z
N MET A 1 -80.95 -58.25 56.63
CA MET A 1 -79.73 -58.31 57.45
C MET A 1 -79.18 -56.91 57.62
N PHE A 2 -78.35 -56.66 58.64
CA PHE A 2 -77.65 -55.38 58.78
C PHE A 2 -76.21 -55.54 59.27
N LYS A 3 -75.31 -54.65 58.84
CA LYS A 3 -73.91 -54.56 59.31
C LYS A 3 -73.60 -53.11 59.64
N LYS A 4 -72.88 -52.86 60.74
CA LYS A 4 -72.44 -51.53 61.17
C LYS A 4 -70.93 -51.36 60.98
N PHE A 5 -70.51 -50.25 60.39
CA PHE A 5 -69.12 -49.82 60.31
C PHE A 5 -68.93 -48.51 61.10
N GLU A 6 -68.03 -48.54 62.08
CA GLU A 6 -67.72 -47.36 62.88
C GLU A 6 -66.78 -46.40 62.13
N GLY A 7 -67.10 -45.11 62.09
CA GLY A 7 -66.23 -44.11 61.45
C GLY A 7 -66.92 -42.77 61.27
N ALA A 8 -66.20 -41.67 61.51
CA ALA A 8 -66.75 -40.33 61.45
C ALA A 8 -66.90 -39.81 60.01
N HIS A 9 -66.11 -40.32 59.06
CA HIS A 9 -65.96 -39.73 57.73
C HIS A 9 -66.66 -40.50 56.60
N TRP A 10 -67.52 -41.48 56.92
CA TRP A 10 -68.32 -42.21 55.92
C TRP A 10 -69.23 -41.29 55.08
N LYS A 11 -69.68 -40.16 55.65
CA LYS A 11 -70.51 -39.18 54.94
C LYS A 11 -69.82 -38.62 53.70
N ARG A 12 -68.53 -38.26 53.79
CA ARG A 12 -67.77 -37.71 52.66
C ARG A 12 -67.61 -38.74 51.53
N LEU A 13 -67.45 -40.01 51.89
CA LEU A 13 -67.34 -41.10 50.93
C LEU A 13 -68.69 -41.38 50.23
N LEU A 14 -69.80 -41.34 50.98
CA LEU A 14 -71.16 -41.47 50.44
C LEU A 14 -71.51 -40.33 49.46
N ASP A 15 -71.15 -39.09 49.78
CA ASP A 15 -71.46 -37.93 48.93
C ASP A 15 -70.68 -37.96 47.60
N ASN A 16 -69.46 -38.49 47.59
CA ASN A 16 -68.58 -38.46 46.41
C ASN A 16 -68.60 -39.77 45.59
N SER A 17 -68.90 -40.92 46.20
CA SER A 17 -68.72 -42.23 45.54
C SER A 17 -69.62 -43.34 46.13
N ILE A 18 -70.93 -43.08 46.23
CA ILE A 18 -71.91 -44.05 46.74
C ILE A 18 -71.94 -45.37 45.96
N ASP A 19 -71.83 -45.32 44.63
CA ASP A 19 -71.93 -46.53 43.78
C ASP A 19 -70.73 -47.45 43.95
N LEU A 20 -69.53 -46.88 44.09
CA LEU A 20 -68.31 -47.62 44.40
C LEU A 20 -68.43 -48.31 45.77
N LEU A 21 -68.97 -47.61 46.77
CA LEU A 21 -69.20 -48.17 48.10
C LEU A 21 -70.23 -49.32 48.07
N ARG A 22 -71.32 -49.17 47.30
CA ARG A 22 -72.31 -50.25 47.10
C ARG A 22 -71.71 -51.48 46.46
N GLN A 23 -70.89 -51.29 45.42
CA GLN A 23 -70.25 -52.39 44.71
C GLN A 23 -69.27 -53.14 45.61
N THR A 24 -68.41 -52.42 46.33
CA THR A 24 -67.44 -53.02 47.25
C THR A 24 -68.13 -53.77 48.38
N PHE A 25 -69.17 -53.19 48.99
CA PHE A 25 -69.93 -53.88 50.02
C PHE A 25 -70.58 -55.16 49.48
N THR A 26 -71.19 -55.10 48.29
CA THR A 26 -71.86 -56.26 47.67
C THR A 26 -70.88 -57.40 47.41
N VAL A 27 -69.68 -57.10 46.89
CA VAL A 27 -68.64 -58.10 46.64
C VAL A 27 -68.09 -58.70 47.92
N GLU A 28 -67.88 -57.89 48.97
CA GLU A 28 -67.39 -58.41 50.24
C GLU A 28 -68.46 -59.20 50.99
N ALA A 29 -69.72 -58.78 50.94
CA ALA A 29 -70.84 -59.52 51.50
C ALA A 29 -71.09 -60.84 50.76
N SER A 30 -70.89 -60.87 49.43
CA SER A 30 -71.00 -62.11 48.65
C SER A 30 -69.89 -63.10 49.01
N ARG A 31 -68.66 -62.61 49.25
CA ARG A 31 -67.54 -63.42 49.74
C ARG A 31 -67.75 -63.94 51.15
N ALA A 32 -68.30 -63.11 52.04
CA ALA A 32 -68.59 -63.49 53.42
C ALA A 32 -69.63 -64.63 53.51
N LEU A 33 -70.60 -64.64 52.59
CA LEU A 33 -71.70 -65.61 52.57
C LEU A 33 -71.50 -66.76 51.58
N GLY A 34 -70.45 -66.72 50.75
CA GLY A 34 -70.22 -67.73 49.71
C GLY A 34 -71.28 -67.75 48.60
N VAL A 35 -72.03 -66.67 48.42
CA VAL A 35 -73.13 -66.55 47.43
C VAL A 35 -72.72 -65.67 46.25
N SER A 36 -73.44 -65.82 45.13
CA SER A 36 -73.26 -64.93 43.98
C SER A 36 -73.69 -63.49 44.32
N PRO A 37 -72.93 -62.46 43.88
CA PRO A 37 -73.27 -61.04 44.12
C PRO A 37 -74.70 -60.66 43.71
N GLU A 38 -75.28 -61.30 42.69
CA GLU A 38 -76.63 -61.05 42.17
C GLU A 38 -77.75 -61.49 43.13
N ARG A 39 -77.41 -62.35 44.11
CA ARG A 39 -78.33 -62.79 45.19
C ARG A 39 -78.41 -61.78 46.32
N ILE A 40 -77.56 -60.75 46.34
CA ILE A 40 -77.56 -59.65 47.31
C ILE A 40 -78.28 -58.46 46.68
N ARG A 41 -79.40 -58.02 47.28
CA ARG A 41 -80.25 -56.95 46.74
C ARG A 41 -80.66 -55.95 47.84
N GLY A 42 -81.04 -54.74 47.41
CA GLY A 42 -81.57 -53.71 48.31
C GLY A 42 -80.55 -53.20 49.33
N VAL A 43 -79.32 -52.91 48.89
CA VAL A 43 -78.26 -52.36 49.75
C VAL A 43 -78.54 -50.87 50.02
N GLU A 44 -78.95 -50.57 51.25
CA GLU A 44 -79.21 -49.22 51.76
C GLU A 44 -78.19 -48.81 52.81
N PHE A 45 -77.78 -47.54 52.75
CA PHE A 45 -76.82 -46.95 53.69
C PHE A 45 -77.51 -45.91 54.58
N ARG A 46 -77.31 -45.99 55.90
CA ARG A 46 -77.76 -44.98 56.87
C ARG A 46 -76.59 -44.36 57.64
N LEU A 47 -76.68 -43.06 57.91
CA LEU A 47 -75.64 -42.22 58.54
C LEU A 47 -75.77 -42.18 60.08
N GLY A 48 -74.65 -41.98 60.78
CA GLY A 48 -74.49 -41.97 62.25
C GLY A 48 -73.23 -42.76 62.64
N SER A 49 -73.27 -44.06 62.36
CA SER A 49 -72.15 -44.92 61.92
C SER A 49 -72.64 -45.53 60.61
N LEU A 50 -71.80 -46.01 59.68
CA LEU A 50 -72.32 -46.53 58.42
C LEU A 50 -73.08 -47.85 58.68
N HIS A 51 -74.41 -47.77 58.67
CA HIS A 51 -75.26 -48.95 58.79
C HIS A 51 -75.68 -49.37 57.39
N VAL A 52 -75.39 -50.62 57.04
CA VAL A 52 -75.75 -51.21 55.76
C VAL A 52 -76.88 -52.20 55.97
N THR A 53 -78.02 -51.97 55.35
CA THR A 53 -79.15 -52.90 55.33
C THR A 53 -79.19 -53.56 53.96
N PHE A 54 -79.36 -54.87 53.90
CA PHE A 54 -79.38 -55.62 52.64
C PHE A 54 -80.21 -56.91 52.77
N HIS A 55 -80.64 -57.41 51.62
CA HIS A 55 -81.39 -58.65 51.46
C HIS A 55 -80.54 -59.68 50.71
N VAL A 56 -80.58 -60.93 51.16
CA VAL A 56 -79.88 -62.05 50.48
C VAL A 56 -80.87 -63.19 50.28
N THR A 57 -80.92 -63.69 49.06
CA THR A 57 -81.61 -64.94 48.73
C THR A 57 -80.64 -66.11 48.94
N HIS A 58 -80.94 -67.00 49.88
CA HIS A 58 -80.17 -68.21 50.18
C HIS A 58 -81.05 -69.46 49.98
N ASP A 59 -80.42 -70.60 49.73
CA ASP A 59 -81.09 -71.90 49.65
C ASP A 59 -81.31 -72.44 51.09
N ASP A 60 -82.26 -73.36 51.31
CA ASP A 60 -82.80 -73.79 52.63
C ASP A 60 -81.79 -74.35 53.66
N ASP A 61 -80.50 -74.42 53.33
CA ASP A 61 -79.43 -75.05 54.12
C ASP A 61 -78.77 -74.11 55.16
N LEU A 62 -79.09 -72.81 55.17
CA LEU A 62 -78.51 -71.83 56.09
C LEU A 62 -79.60 -71.09 56.88
N SER A 63 -79.47 -71.05 58.21
CA SER A 63 -80.34 -70.23 59.05
C SER A 63 -79.97 -68.74 58.96
N GLN A 64 -80.93 -67.86 59.24
CA GLN A 64 -80.68 -66.41 59.24
C GLN A 64 -79.64 -66.01 60.30
N GLU A 65 -79.58 -66.74 61.41
CA GLU A 65 -78.62 -66.55 62.50
C GLU A 65 -77.19 -66.84 62.05
N GLU A 66 -76.96 -67.92 61.31
CA GLU A 66 -75.65 -68.28 60.77
C GLU A 66 -75.14 -67.25 59.75
N ILE A 67 -76.04 -66.77 58.88
CA ILE A 67 -75.75 -65.73 57.90
C ILE A 67 -75.35 -64.41 58.60
N ASN A 68 -76.07 -64.02 59.65
CA ASN A 68 -75.73 -62.82 60.43
C ASN A 68 -74.36 -62.98 61.11
N GLN A 69 -74.04 -64.15 61.67
CA GLN A 69 -72.73 -64.42 62.28
C GLN A 69 -71.58 -64.37 61.26
N LEU A 70 -71.77 -64.94 60.07
CA LEU A 70 -70.76 -64.91 59.00
C LEU A 70 -70.47 -63.47 58.54
N ILE A 71 -71.52 -62.66 58.39
CA ILE A 71 -71.38 -61.23 58.04
C ILE A 71 -70.78 -60.43 59.20
N GLU A 72 -71.12 -60.73 60.45
CA GLU A 72 -70.57 -60.03 61.61
C GLU A 72 -69.07 -60.32 61.79
N ASN A 73 -68.65 -61.56 61.58
CA ASN A 73 -67.26 -62.01 61.72
C ASN A 73 -66.36 -61.67 60.52
N TYR A 74 -66.94 -61.30 59.36
CA TYR A 74 -66.16 -60.92 58.19
C TYR A 74 -65.48 -59.53 58.37
N PRO A 75 -64.19 -59.38 58.02
CA PRO A 75 -63.40 -58.17 58.29
C PRO A 75 -63.66 -56.98 57.35
N PHE A 76 -64.24 -57.20 56.16
CA PHE A 76 -64.54 -56.15 55.16
C PHE A 76 -63.34 -55.24 54.84
N SER A 77 -62.19 -55.82 54.50
CA SER A 77 -60.92 -55.10 54.30
C SER A 77 -60.97 -54.06 53.18
N GLU A 78 -61.74 -54.29 52.12
CA GLU A 78 -61.81 -53.36 50.99
C GLU A 78 -62.64 -52.12 51.33
N MET A 79 -63.71 -52.26 52.13
CA MET A 79 -64.46 -51.12 52.68
C MET A 79 -63.54 -50.20 53.51
N TRP A 80 -62.64 -50.77 54.32
CA TRP A 80 -61.66 -49.99 55.11
C TRP A 80 -60.54 -49.37 54.26
N ARG A 81 -60.15 -50.03 53.17
CA ARG A 81 -59.18 -49.48 52.21
C ARG A 81 -59.73 -48.24 51.52
N LEU A 82 -60.99 -48.28 51.07
CA LEU A 82 -61.66 -47.13 50.47
C LEU A 82 -61.77 -45.96 51.46
N TYR A 83 -62.15 -46.27 52.72
CA TYR A 83 -62.19 -45.27 53.79
C TYR A 83 -60.83 -44.59 54.01
N SER A 84 -59.74 -45.35 54.00
CA SER A 84 -58.38 -44.84 54.22
C SER A 84 -57.86 -43.98 53.06
N GLN A 85 -58.12 -44.37 51.82
CA GLN A 85 -57.70 -43.60 50.63
C GLN A 85 -58.39 -42.23 50.57
N PHE A 86 -59.67 -42.19 50.91
CA PHE A 86 -60.45 -40.94 50.90
C PHE A 86 -60.12 -40.02 52.07
N ASN A 87 -59.61 -40.58 53.18
CA ASN A 87 -59.14 -39.81 54.32
C ASN A 87 -57.68 -39.32 54.13
N GLY A 88 -56.84 -40.11 53.46
CA GLY A 88 -55.44 -39.75 53.15
C GLY A 88 -55.28 -38.69 52.05
N ALA A 89 -56.34 -38.40 51.29
CA ALA A 89 -56.38 -37.33 50.28
C ALA A 89 -56.69 -35.94 50.85
N ALA A 90 -56.75 -35.77 52.18
CA ALA A 90 -56.52 -34.46 52.80
C ALA A 90 -55.03 -34.11 52.63
N VAL A 91 -54.65 -33.83 51.38
CA VAL A 91 -53.34 -33.36 50.97
C VAL A 91 -53.00 -32.14 51.81
N ASP A 92 -51.79 -32.13 52.38
CA ASP A 92 -51.21 -31.00 53.07
C ASP A 92 -51.04 -29.83 52.07
N LEU A 93 -52.11 -29.04 51.95
CA LEU A 93 -52.22 -27.87 51.08
C LEU A 93 -51.08 -26.87 51.34
N ASP A 94 -50.61 -26.79 52.59
CA ASP A 94 -49.49 -25.94 52.97
C ASP A 94 -48.17 -26.45 52.38
N GLY A 95 -47.96 -27.78 52.34
CA GLY A 95 -46.82 -28.40 51.67
C GLY A 95 -46.77 -28.07 50.17
N LEU A 96 -47.89 -28.18 49.47
CA LEU A 96 -47.98 -27.80 48.05
C LEU A 96 -47.80 -26.29 47.85
N SER A 97 -48.39 -25.46 48.70
CA SER A 97 -48.23 -24.00 48.64
C SER A 97 -46.76 -23.57 48.80
N ASN A 98 -46.05 -24.19 49.75
CA ASN A 98 -44.62 -23.95 49.94
C ASN A 98 -43.78 -24.38 48.74
N THR A 99 -44.12 -25.51 48.09
CA THR A 99 -43.42 -25.93 46.86
C THR A 99 -43.67 -24.99 45.69
N ILE A 100 -44.90 -24.50 45.52
CA ILE A 100 -45.25 -23.53 44.47
C ILE A 100 -44.45 -22.25 44.67
N LYS A 101 -44.43 -21.73 45.90
CA LYS A 101 -43.66 -20.52 46.25
C LYS A 101 -42.17 -20.69 45.96
N GLY A 102 -41.58 -21.83 46.31
CA GLY A 102 -40.18 -22.11 46.02
C GLY A 102 -39.88 -22.20 44.52
N LEU A 103 -40.80 -22.74 43.73
CA LEU A 103 -40.69 -22.78 42.27
C LEU A 103 -40.84 -21.38 41.65
N GLU A 104 -41.74 -20.55 42.15
CA GLU A 104 -41.91 -19.15 41.73
C GLU A 104 -40.64 -18.32 42.01
N GLU A 105 -40.03 -18.49 43.18
CA GLU A 105 -38.76 -17.84 43.53
C GLU A 105 -37.61 -18.29 42.60
N GLN A 106 -37.55 -19.58 42.26
CA GLN A 106 -36.57 -20.10 41.30
C GLN A 106 -36.80 -19.57 39.88
N LEU A 107 -38.05 -19.49 39.44
CA LEU A 107 -38.41 -18.94 38.14
C LEU A 107 -37.99 -17.47 38.04
N ALA A 108 -38.34 -16.67 39.07
CA ALA A 108 -37.96 -15.27 39.14
C ALA A 108 -36.43 -15.07 39.13
N GLN A 109 -35.69 -15.93 39.84
CA GLN A 109 -34.23 -15.91 39.83
C GLN A 109 -33.66 -16.25 38.43
N LYS A 110 -34.24 -17.24 37.75
CA LYS A 110 -33.85 -17.63 36.40
C LYS A 110 -34.14 -16.55 35.37
N ASP A 111 -35.29 -15.89 35.48
CA ASP A 111 -35.65 -14.75 34.63
C ASP A 111 -34.66 -13.59 34.81
N LEU A 112 -34.24 -13.31 36.04
CA LEU A 112 -33.24 -12.28 36.33
C LEU A 112 -31.86 -12.63 35.73
N GLU A 113 -31.45 -13.89 35.84
CA GLU A 113 -30.20 -14.41 35.27
C GLU A 113 -30.21 -14.35 33.73
N LEU A 114 -31.32 -14.76 33.11
CA LEU A 114 -31.53 -14.65 31.66
C LEU A 114 -31.49 -13.19 31.19
N GLU A 115 -32.13 -12.28 31.90
CA GLU A 115 -32.13 -10.85 31.55
C GLU A 115 -30.72 -10.24 31.65
N SER A 116 -29.94 -10.63 32.66
CA SER A 116 -28.55 -10.19 32.81
C SER A 116 -27.64 -10.72 31.68
N THR A 117 -27.77 -12.00 31.32
CA THR A 117 -26.99 -12.59 30.23
C THR A 117 -27.38 -12.01 28.87
N ARG A 118 -28.68 -11.75 28.64
CA ARG A 118 -29.18 -11.06 27.46
C ARG A 118 -28.59 -9.66 27.32
N LYS A 119 -28.63 -8.84 28.38
CA LYS A 119 -28.04 -7.49 28.38
C LYS A 119 -26.55 -7.50 28.09
N MET A 120 -25.81 -8.45 28.67
CA MET A 120 -24.39 -8.62 28.37
C MET A 120 -24.15 -8.99 26.91
N GLY A 121 -24.99 -9.88 26.35
CA GLY A 121 -24.97 -10.25 24.93
C GLY A 121 -25.23 -9.04 24.03
N GLU A 122 -26.29 -8.29 24.29
CA GLU A 122 -26.66 -7.08 23.54
C GLU A 122 -25.57 -6.01 23.60
N GLN A 123 -24.95 -5.80 24.77
CA GLN A 123 -23.83 -4.87 24.92
C GLN A 123 -22.63 -5.28 24.08
N LYS A 124 -22.22 -6.55 24.14
CA LYS A 124 -21.13 -7.10 23.31
C LYS A 124 -21.45 -6.98 21.82
N THR A 125 -22.68 -7.29 21.41
CA THR A 125 -23.11 -7.12 20.02
C THR A 125 -23.03 -5.65 19.58
N CYS A 126 -23.42 -4.71 20.43
CA CYS A 126 -23.31 -3.28 20.15
C CYS A 126 -21.83 -2.84 20.02
N GLU A 127 -20.94 -3.32 20.89
CA GLU A 127 -19.51 -3.04 20.84
C GLU A 127 -18.86 -3.58 19.57
N PHE A 128 -19.11 -4.84 19.22
CA PHE A 128 -18.60 -5.43 17.98
C PHE A 128 -19.18 -4.74 16.73
N THR A 129 -20.45 -4.31 16.76
CA THR A 129 -21.06 -3.57 15.65
C THR A 129 -20.35 -2.23 15.43
N LYS A 130 -20.03 -1.50 16.52
CA LYS A 130 -19.26 -0.25 16.44
C LYS A 130 -17.86 -0.47 15.88
N GLU A 131 -17.19 -1.54 16.30
CA GLU A 131 -15.84 -1.85 15.81
C GLU A 131 -15.84 -2.26 14.34
N ILE A 132 -16.80 -3.08 13.91
CA ILE A 132 -16.99 -3.43 12.50
C ILE A 132 -17.23 -2.17 11.66
N ALA A 133 -18.05 -1.22 12.14
CA ALA A 133 -18.29 0.04 11.44
C ALA A 133 -17.02 0.88 11.31
N ARG A 134 -16.21 0.98 12.37
CA ARG A 134 -14.90 1.68 12.33
C ARG A 134 -13.94 1.06 11.34
N LEU A 135 -13.80 -0.27 11.37
CA LEU A 135 -12.90 -0.99 10.46
C LEU A 135 -13.33 -0.84 9.00
N ARG A 136 -14.64 -0.83 8.73
CA ARG A 136 -15.17 -0.58 7.37
C ARG A 136 -14.83 0.82 6.88
N ASN A 137 -15.02 1.85 7.70
CA ASN A 137 -14.66 3.22 7.32
C ASN A 137 -13.15 3.34 7.06
N ASN A 138 -12.31 2.77 7.92
CA ASN A 138 -10.86 2.78 7.73
C ASN A 138 -10.46 2.06 6.44
N LEU A 139 -11.11 0.94 6.11
CA LEU A 139 -10.88 0.21 4.87
C LEU A 139 -11.25 1.08 3.65
N GLU A 140 -12.42 1.72 3.67
CA GLU A 140 -12.87 2.62 2.59
C GLU A 140 -11.89 3.78 2.38
N GLU A 141 -11.40 4.40 3.46
CA GLU A 141 -10.39 5.46 3.35
C GLU A 141 -9.06 4.95 2.75
N VAL A 142 -8.63 3.74 3.10
CA VAL A 142 -7.42 3.13 2.52
C VAL A 142 -7.62 2.85 1.04
N GLU A 143 -8.77 2.29 0.65
CA GLU A 143 -9.09 2.05 -0.76
C GLU A 143 -9.15 3.35 -1.57
N ASP A 144 -9.68 4.44 -1.02
CA ASP A 144 -9.65 5.76 -1.67
C ASP A 144 -8.23 6.29 -1.85
N ARG A 145 -7.38 6.14 -0.83
CA ARG A 145 -5.96 6.52 -0.92
C ARG A 145 -5.25 5.70 -2.00
N GLU A 146 -5.47 4.40 -2.06
CA GLU A 146 -4.90 3.52 -3.10
C GLU A 146 -5.38 3.92 -4.50
N ARG A 147 -6.68 4.18 -4.68
CA ARG A 147 -7.24 4.66 -5.96
C ARG A 147 -6.58 5.96 -6.40
N ASN A 148 -6.33 6.89 -5.48
CA ASN A 148 -5.68 8.16 -5.80
C ASN A 148 -4.21 7.97 -6.17
N LEU A 149 -3.47 7.16 -5.42
CA LEU A 149 -2.07 6.84 -5.73
C LEU A 149 -1.92 6.17 -7.10
N ILE A 150 -2.82 5.26 -7.47
CA ILE A 150 -2.82 4.62 -8.80
C ILE A 150 -3.01 5.66 -9.91
N LYS A 151 -3.92 6.63 -9.72
CA LYS A 151 -4.14 7.71 -10.69
C LYS A 151 -2.91 8.62 -10.81
N GLU A 152 -2.29 8.97 -9.69
CA GLU A 152 -1.07 9.79 -9.67
C GLU A 152 0.09 9.07 -10.36
N LEU A 153 0.32 7.79 -10.06
CA LEU A 153 1.34 6.97 -10.70
C LEU A 153 1.11 6.82 -12.21
N ALA A 154 -0.14 6.68 -12.65
CA ALA A 154 -0.48 6.62 -14.06
C ALA A 154 -0.14 7.95 -14.78
N LYS A 155 -0.51 9.08 -14.17
CA LYS A 155 -0.20 10.42 -14.70
C LYS A 155 1.31 10.66 -14.76
N GLU A 156 2.04 10.34 -13.69
CA GLU A 156 3.50 10.48 -13.65
C GLU A 156 4.18 9.58 -14.70
N GLY A 157 3.63 8.38 -14.95
CA GLY A 157 4.06 7.50 -16.02
C GLY A 157 3.85 8.09 -17.42
N GLU A 158 2.76 8.80 -17.66
CA GLU A 158 2.52 9.54 -18.91
C GLU A 158 3.46 10.72 -19.06
N ASP A 159 3.58 11.56 -18.02
CA ASP A 159 4.48 12.72 -18.00
C ASP A 159 5.92 12.27 -18.26
N ARG A 160 6.37 11.20 -17.59
CA ARG A 160 7.71 10.63 -17.82
C ARG A 160 7.91 10.16 -19.26
N LYS A 161 6.93 9.50 -19.89
CA LYS A 161 7.03 9.10 -21.30
C LYS A 161 7.16 10.31 -22.23
N THR A 162 6.43 11.40 -21.96
CA THR A 162 6.54 12.62 -22.77
C THR A 162 7.91 13.28 -22.62
N ILE A 163 8.44 13.34 -21.40
CA ILE A 163 9.77 13.90 -21.12
C ILE A 163 10.86 13.02 -21.75
N GLU A 164 10.76 11.69 -21.64
CA GLU A 164 11.71 10.76 -22.26
C GLU A 164 11.73 10.90 -23.79
N ALA A 165 10.55 11.07 -24.42
CA ALA A 165 10.46 11.32 -25.86
C ALA A 165 11.09 12.66 -26.26
N GLN A 166 10.83 13.74 -25.51
CA GLN A 166 11.44 15.06 -25.75
C GLN A 166 12.96 15.02 -25.58
N PHE A 167 13.44 14.35 -24.53
CA PHE A 167 14.86 14.17 -24.28
C PHE A 167 15.55 13.39 -25.40
N ALA A 168 14.92 12.31 -25.89
CA ALA A 168 15.43 11.53 -27.01
C ALA A 168 15.53 12.38 -28.28
N ALA A 169 14.51 13.17 -28.60
CA ALA A 169 14.50 14.07 -29.76
C ALA A 169 15.59 15.15 -29.66
N SER A 170 15.72 15.80 -28.50
CA SER A 170 16.77 16.81 -28.27
C SER A 170 18.18 16.20 -28.32
N LYS A 171 18.34 14.97 -27.85
CA LYS A 171 19.62 14.24 -27.95
C LYS A 171 19.98 13.95 -29.41
N GLU A 172 19.04 13.54 -30.23
CA GLU A 172 19.25 13.30 -31.66
C GLU A 172 19.61 14.61 -32.40
N GLU A 173 18.93 15.71 -32.09
CA GLU A 173 19.26 17.03 -32.64
C GLU A 173 20.67 17.48 -32.26
N ASN A 174 21.05 17.34 -30.99
CA ASN A 174 22.40 17.68 -30.53
C ASN A 174 23.47 16.81 -31.21
N GLN A 175 23.21 15.51 -31.40
CA GLN A 175 24.13 14.64 -32.12
C GLN A 175 24.34 15.11 -33.56
N LYS A 176 23.26 15.49 -34.24
CA LYS A 176 23.33 16.02 -35.61
C LYS A 176 24.13 17.33 -35.67
N LEU A 177 23.89 18.25 -34.73
CA LEU A 177 24.65 19.50 -34.64
C LEU A 177 26.14 19.25 -34.38
N GLU A 178 26.48 18.25 -33.56
CA GLU A 178 27.87 17.87 -33.30
C GLU A 178 28.55 17.32 -34.57
N ASP A 179 27.86 16.47 -35.32
CA ASP A 179 28.36 15.94 -36.59
C ASP A 179 28.54 17.06 -37.64
N ASP A 180 27.60 17.99 -37.74
CA ASP A 180 27.70 19.17 -38.61
C ASP A 180 28.87 20.09 -38.21
N LEU A 181 29.06 20.30 -36.91
CA LEU A 181 30.19 21.09 -36.37
C LEU A 181 31.53 20.41 -36.67
N LYS A 182 31.60 19.09 -36.54
CA LYS A 182 32.80 18.32 -36.89
C LYS A 182 33.08 18.39 -38.39
N GLY A 183 32.05 18.29 -39.23
CA GLY A 183 32.15 18.43 -40.69
C GLY A 183 32.70 19.80 -41.09
N THR A 184 32.11 20.88 -40.56
CA THR A 184 32.56 22.25 -40.84
C THR A 184 33.98 22.50 -40.34
N LYS A 185 34.33 22.03 -39.13
CA LYS A 185 35.70 22.11 -38.61
C LYS A 185 36.71 21.43 -39.53
N ASN A 186 36.42 20.21 -39.98
CA ASN A 186 37.29 19.48 -40.89
C ASN A 186 37.48 20.23 -42.22
N HIS A 187 36.40 20.79 -42.76
CA HIS A 187 36.45 21.60 -43.98
C HIS A 187 37.35 22.83 -43.83
N PHE A 188 37.25 23.55 -42.70
CA PHE A 188 38.15 24.67 -42.42
C PHE A 188 39.61 24.24 -42.29
N VAL A 189 39.88 23.10 -41.66
CA VAL A 189 41.24 22.54 -41.55
C VAL A 189 41.81 22.22 -42.93
N GLU A 190 41.03 21.60 -43.82
CA GLU A 190 41.44 21.31 -45.20
C GLU A 190 41.73 22.58 -46.00
N ILE A 191 40.87 23.59 -45.89
CA ILE A 191 41.08 24.89 -46.54
C ILE A 191 42.37 25.54 -46.01
N ALA A 192 42.56 25.58 -44.70
CA ALA A 192 43.76 26.15 -44.08
C ALA A 192 45.04 25.40 -44.53
N HIS A 193 44.96 24.06 -44.64
CA HIS A 193 46.06 23.24 -45.16
C HIS A 193 46.41 23.62 -46.61
N ARG A 194 45.40 23.72 -47.49
CA ARG A 194 45.61 24.11 -48.90
C ARG A 194 46.23 25.50 -49.02
N TYR A 195 45.76 26.48 -48.25
CA TYR A 195 46.36 27.81 -48.24
C TYR A 195 47.80 27.77 -47.74
N LYS A 196 48.09 27.02 -46.68
CA LYS A 196 49.45 26.84 -46.16
C LYS A 196 50.38 26.25 -47.24
N GLU A 197 49.95 25.22 -47.95
CA GLU A 197 50.73 24.62 -49.05
C GLU A 197 50.97 25.59 -50.20
N SER A 198 49.94 26.33 -50.61
CA SER A 198 50.04 27.35 -51.66
C SER A 198 51.03 28.44 -51.28
N ILE A 199 50.96 28.96 -50.04
CA ILE A 199 51.89 29.97 -49.53
C ILE A 199 53.32 29.41 -49.52
N LEU A 200 53.53 28.18 -49.04
CA LEU A 200 54.85 27.55 -49.04
C LEU A 200 55.43 27.39 -50.45
N ALA A 201 54.60 27.06 -51.44
CA ALA A 201 55.00 26.97 -52.84
C ALA A 201 55.44 28.34 -53.39
N ILE A 202 54.65 29.39 -53.15
CA ILE A 202 54.98 30.78 -53.55
C ILE A 202 56.30 31.23 -52.92
N LEU A 203 56.48 30.99 -51.61
CA LEU A 203 57.70 31.36 -50.90
C LEU A 203 58.94 30.65 -51.45
N LYS A 204 58.82 29.35 -51.77
CA LYS A 204 59.90 28.56 -52.37
C LYS A 204 60.29 29.09 -53.75
N GLU A 205 59.31 29.46 -54.56
CA GLU A 205 59.56 29.99 -55.90
C GLU A 205 60.20 31.38 -55.85
N ASN A 206 59.69 32.28 -55.01
CA ASN A 206 60.28 33.60 -54.78
C ASN A 206 61.75 33.49 -54.28
N LYS A 207 62.03 32.50 -53.42
CA LYS A 207 63.41 32.23 -52.96
C LYS A 207 64.33 31.84 -54.12
N LYS A 208 63.89 30.93 -55.00
CA LYS A 208 64.68 30.51 -56.17
C LYS A 208 64.92 31.67 -57.13
N GLU A 209 63.89 32.48 -57.40
CA GLU A 209 64.00 33.64 -58.28
C GLU A 209 65.01 34.65 -57.72
N ARG A 210 64.96 34.92 -56.41
CA ARG A 210 65.94 35.77 -55.72
C ARG A 210 67.36 35.22 -55.85
N GLU A 211 67.56 33.92 -55.61
CA GLU A 211 68.88 33.29 -55.74
C GLU A 211 69.39 33.30 -57.19
N ALA A 212 68.51 33.16 -58.18
CA ALA A 212 68.85 33.26 -59.59
C ALA A 212 69.30 34.68 -59.97
N LYS A 213 68.55 35.71 -59.57
CA LYS A 213 68.93 37.11 -59.76
C LYS A 213 70.26 37.44 -59.08
N GLU A 214 70.50 36.89 -57.89
CA GLU A 214 71.76 37.09 -57.16
C GLU A 214 72.95 36.41 -57.88
N ARG A 215 72.75 35.24 -58.50
CA ARG A 215 73.76 34.61 -59.36
C ARG A 215 74.04 35.45 -60.60
N GLU A 216 73.01 35.91 -61.30
CA GLU A 216 73.19 36.76 -62.48
C GLU A 216 73.95 38.06 -62.15
N LEU A 217 73.61 38.71 -61.04
CA LEU A 217 74.33 39.90 -60.58
C LEU A 217 75.80 39.59 -60.25
N ARG A 218 76.10 38.43 -59.65
CA ARG A 218 77.48 37.99 -59.41
C ARG A 218 78.24 37.82 -60.72
N ASP A 219 77.66 37.14 -61.70
CA ASP A 219 78.28 36.92 -63.01
C ASP A 219 78.51 38.26 -63.73
N GLN A 220 77.56 39.20 -63.63
CA GLN A 220 77.74 40.57 -64.15
C GLN A 220 78.87 41.33 -63.45
N ILE A 221 79.00 41.19 -62.13
CA ILE A 221 80.10 41.80 -61.36
C ILE A 221 81.44 41.22 -61.81
N GLU A 222 81.53 39.90 -62.00
CA GLU A 222 82.74 39.23 -62.46
C GLU A 222 83.15 39.70 -63.86
N MET A 223 82.21 39.72 -64.82
CA MET A 223 82.46 40.25 -66.17
C MET A 223 82.93 41.71 -66.15
N LYS A 224 82.25 42.57 -65.39
CA LYS A 224 82.63 43.99 -65.25
C LYS A 224 84.00 44.12 -64.59
N SER A 225 84.31 43.31 -63.59
CA SER A 225 85.62 43.29 -62.91
C SER A 225 86.74 42.88 -63.87
N TYR A 226 86.51 41.88 -64.72
CA TYR A 226 87.45 41.47 -65.76
C TYR A 226 87.70 42.60 -66.79
N VAL A 227 86.64 43.28 -67.24
CA VAL A 227 86.76 44.44 -68.15
C VAL A 227 87.54 45.57 -67.48
N ILE A 228 87.21 45.89 -66.22
CA ILE A 228 87.94 46.90 -65.44
C ILE A 228 89.42 46.51 -65.36
N GLN A 229 89.76 45.28 -65.00
CA GLN A 229 91.13 44.81 -64.89
C GLN A 229 91.90 44.93 -66.23
N ASN A 230 91.25 44.62 -67.35
CA ASN A 230 91.83 44.79 -68.69
C ASN A 230 92.02 46.27 -69.05
N LEU A 231 91.04 47.13 -68.77
CA LEU A 231 91.16 48.57 -68.99
C LEU A 231 92.25 49.17 -68.09
N GLU A 232 92.35 48.76 -66.84
CA GLU A 232 93.41 49.13 -65.90
C GLU A 232 94.79 48.66 -66.38
N ALA A 233 94.91 47.44 -66.90
CA ALA A 233 96.14 46.96 -67.53
C ALA A 233 96.51 47.82 -68.74
N LYS A 234 95.54 48.17 -69.59
CA LYS A 234 95.78 49.04 -70.75
C LYS A 234 96.14 50.47 -70.35
N ILE A 235 95.52 51.03 -69.32
CA ILE A 235 95.89 52.32 -68.72
C ILE A 235 97.29 52.25 -68.11
N ARG A 236 97.67 51.14 -67.44
CA ARG A 236 99.04 50.93 -66.95
C ARG A 236 100.05 50.87 -68.08
N HIS A 237 99.74 50.22 -69.20
CA HIS A 237 100.59 50.23 -70.39
C HIS A 237 100.69 51.61 -71.03
N LEU A 238 99.59 52.37 -71.08
CA LEU A 238 99.58 53.75 -71.60
C LEU A 238 100.33 54.72 -70.69
N ARG A 239 100.19 54.61 -69.35
CA ARG A 239 101.02 55.36 -68.38
C ARG A 239 102.48 54.90 -68.36
N GLY A 240 102.75 53.63 -68.66
CA GLY A 240 104.10 53.10 -68.83
C GLY A 240 104.81 53.60 -70.10
N ALA A 241 104.06 54.24 -71.02
CA ALA A 241 104.59 54.86 -72.24
C ALA A 241 104.63 56.40 -72.18
N GLU A 242 104.10 57.03 -71.11
CA GLU A 242 104.20 58.48 -70.89
C GLU A 242 104.60 58.80 -69.43
N VAL A 243 105.93 58.81 -69.26
CA VAL A 243 106.80 59.76 -68.54
C VAL A 243 106.82 59.77 -67.00
N ASP A 244 108.02 59.45 -66.51
CA ASP A 244 108.64 59.94 -65.29
C ASP A 244 108.84 61.46 -65.37
N GLN A 245 108.02 62.25 -64.67
CA GLN A 245 108.44 63.36 -63.79
C GLN A 245 107.30 64.36 -63.52
N HIS A 246 107.11 64.60 -62.22
CA HIS A 246 106.75 65.87 -61.58
C HIS A 246 105.38 66.50 -61.93
N SER A 247 104.60 67.06 -61.02
CA SER A 247 104.57 67.20 -59.55
C SER A 247 103.44 68.19 -59.26
N TYR A 248 102.95 68.16 -58.01
CA TYR A 248 102.07 69.15 -57.38
C TYR A 248 100.62 69.19 -57.90
N LEU A 249 99.67 68.83 -57.03
CA LEU A 249 99.06 69.84 -56.17
C LEU A 249 98.24 69.17 -55.05
N ASN A 250 98.45 69.74 -53.88
CA ASN A 250 97.64 69.62 -52.68
C ASN A 250 96.18 69.97 -53.00
N GLY A 251 95.23 69.21 -52.45
CA GLY A 251 93.80 69.42 -52.67
C GLY A 251 92.99 68.58 -51.70
N ASN A 252 92.84 69.10 -50.48
CA ASN A 252 91.83 68.70 -49.52
C ASN A 252 90.51 68.36 -50.22
N ASN A 253 89.97 67.17 -49.92
CA ASN A 253 88.53 66.93 -50.06
C ASN A 253 88.03 66.15 -48.84
N ASP A 254 88.12 66.81 -47.68
CA ASP A 254 87.09 66.66 -46.65
C ASP A 254 85.82 67.31 -47.19
N GLY A 255 84.89 66.49 -47.68
CA GLY A 255 83.70 67.02 -48.34
C GLY A 255 82.76 65.95 -48.87
N ALA A 256 81.78 65.59 -48.03
CA ALA A 256 80.48 65.02 -48.39
C ALA A 256 80.41 63.52 -48.74
N SER A 257 80.13 62.74 -47.71
CA SER A 257 78.87 61.96 -47.72
C SER A 257 78.07 62.30 -46.46
N SER A 258 77.46 63.47 -46.52
CA SER A 258 76.38 63.86 -45.64
C SER A 258 75.16 63.00 -45.96
N ARG A 259 74.64 62.30 -44.95
CA ARG A 259 73.31 61.69 -44.82
C ARG A 259 72.97 60.44 -45.64
N PRO A 260 72.69 59.33 -44.90
CA PRO A 260 71.48 58.55 -45.06
C PRO A 260 70.62 58.67 -43.79
N VAL A 261 70.37 59.89 -43.31
CA VAL A 261 69.57 60.13 -42.10
C VAL A 261 68.04 60.17 -42.33
N PRO A 262 67.48 60.44 -43.54
CA PRO A 262 66.02 60.42 -43.71
C PRO A 262 65.43 59.02 -43.59
N HIS A 263 66.02 58.02 -44.27
CA HIS A 263 65.45 56.68 -44.37
C HIS A 263 65.53 55.89 -43.05
N ILE A 264 66.64 56.04 -42.31
CA ILE A 264 66.77 55.42 -40.98
C ILE A 264 65.77 56.03 -40.00
N LYS A 265 65.54 57.35 -40.07
CA LYS A 265 64.56 58.04 -39.22
C LYS A 265 63.12 57.65 -39.58
N GLU A 266 62.84 57.41 -40.87
CA GLU A 266 61.57 56.92 -41.36
C GLU A 266 61.29 55.47 -40.94
N LEU A 267 62.26 54.57 -41.09
CA LEU A 267 62.17 53.18 -40.58
C LEU A 267 61.97 53.14 -39.06
N SER A 268 62.62 54.05 -38.33
CA SER A 268 62.44 54.17 -36.87
C SER A 268 61.01 54.61 -36.48
N LEU A 269 60.39 55.48 -37.28
CA LEU A 269 59.01 55.92 -37.08
C LEU A 269 58.02 54.80 -37.42
N GLN A 270 58.27 54.06 -38.51
CA GLN A 270 57.46 52.92 -38.90
C GLN A 270 57.50 51.80 -37.84
N LEU A 271 58.68 51.49 -37.28
CA LEU A 271 58.82 50.54 -36.17
C LEU A 271 57.99 50.93 -34.95
N ARG A 272 58.07 52.20 -34.50
CA ARG A 272 57.26 52.68 -33.36
C ARG A 272 55.76 52.69 -33.63
N GLN A 273 55.35 52.77 -34.90
CA GLN A 273 53.95 52.73 -35.27
C GLN A 273 53.43 51.28 -35.28
N ILE A 274 54.25 50.34 -35.77
CA ILE A 274 53.96 48.90 -35.72
C ILE A 274 53.89 48.41 -34.27
N GLU A 275 54.85 48.80 -33.42
CA GLU A 275 54.86 48.43 -31.99
C GLU A 275 53.63 48.97 -31.24
N ARG A 276 53.17 50.18 -31.58
CA ARG A 276 51.92 50.73 -31.03
C ARG A 276 50.70 49.96 -31.49
N SER A 277 50.58 49.67 -32.79
CA SER A 277 49.45 48.87 -33.30
C SER A 277 49.45 47.45 -32.74
N GLU A 278 50.62 46.86 -32.51
CA GLU A 278 50.71 45.52 -31.91
C GLU A 278 50.28 45.52 -30.44
N MET A 279 50.66 46.54 -29.66
CA MET A 279 50.17 46.70 -28.29
C MET A 279 48.65 46.90 -28.24
N GLU A 280 48.09 47.66 -29.19
CA GLU A 280 46.64 47.91 -29.27
C GLU A 280 45.87 46.62 -29.57
N VAL A 281 46.32 45.85 -30.57
CA VAL A 281 45.74 44.54 -30.91
C VAL A 281 45.87 43.57 -29.74
N ARG A 282 47.03 43.52 -29.06
CA ARG A 282 47.22 42.67 -27.87
C ARG A 282 46.27 43.07 -26.73
N SER A 283 46.04 44.36 -26.53
CA SER A 283 45.08 44.86 -25.53
C SER A 283 43.64 44.50 -25.87
N GLU A 284 43.24 44.59 -27.13
CA GLU A 284 41.90 44.19 -27.59
C GLU A 284 41.70 42.68 -27.46
N LEU A 285 42.70 41.89 -27.83
CA LEU A 285 42.67 40.42 -27.69
C LEU A 285 42.59 40.00 -26.22
N GLY A 286 43.24 40.74 -25.31
CA GLY A 286 43.08 40.59 -23.87
C GLY A 286 41.65 40.87 -23.40
N ARG A 287 41.06 41.98 -23.83
CA ARG A 287 39.66 42.34 -23.50
C ARG A 287 38.65 41.33 -24.02
N LEU A 288 38.84 40.85 -25.25
CA LEU A 288 38.00 39.81 -25.85
C LEU A 288 38.16 38.47 -25.11
N SER A 289 39.39 38.09 -24.75
CA SER A 289 39.65 36.88 -23.96
C SER A 289 39.05 36.96 -22.56
N GLU A 290 39.00 38.13 -21.94
CA GLU A 290 38.40 38.34 -20.63
C GLU A 290 36.87 38.30 -20.72
N SER A 291 36.31 38.89 -21.78
CA SER A 291 34.86 38.81 -22.08
C SER A 291 34.39 37.38 -22.34
N LEU A 292 35.22 36.54 -22.98
CA LEU A 292 34.92 35.14 -23.26
C LEU A 292 35.04 34.21 -22.03
N LYS A 293 35.68 34.66 -20.94
CA LYS A 293 35.81 33.90 -19.68
C LYS A 293 34.67 34.17 -18.70
N ILE A 294 33.87 35.21 -18.93
CA ILE A 294 32.77 35.65 -18.06
C ILE A 294 31.40 35.15 -18.58
N ALA A 295 31.35 34.60 -19.81
CA ALA A 295 30.21 33.88 -20.38
C ALA A 295 30.34 32.37 -20.19
#